data_AF-A0A1S1J2B4-F1
#
_entry.id   AF-A0A1S1J2B4-F1
#
_cell.length_a   1.000
_cell.length_b   1.000
_cell.length_c   1.000
_cell.angle_alpha   90.00
_cell.angle_beta   90.00
_cell.angle_gamma   90.00
#
_symmetry.space_group_name_H-M   'P 1'
#
loop_
_entity.id
_entity.type
_entity.pdbx_description
1 polymer ?
#
loop_
_entity_poly.entity_id
_entity_poly.type
_entity_poly.pdbx_seq_one_letter_code
_entity_poly.pdbx_strand_id
1 'polypeptide(L)'
;MQNVIDRTNKFYLLMSQKVLSKKEYEVLEKLLIEKMPLEQAAQQYGVTSQDVQELYERTCSKVKAAAELFSEIDQYEKKLQKLKLQLHPDPSPAAMRKEKAEKDRQKLLLNSAFPFSKRLQTILGNLEIKTIGELADMPLKDFMCIRGFKVKCREELIAFIEFENIGYLFKGFSVWKKQPIERFK
;
A
#
# COMPACT_ATOMS: atom_id res chain seq x y z
N MET A 1 -6.53 -9.08 24.37
CA MET A 1 -7.93 -8.95 23.90
C MET A 1 -8.32 -7.50 23.61
N GLN A 2 -8.07 -6.54 24.51
CA GLN A 2 -8.39 -5.11 24.32
C GLN A 2 -7.99 -4.53 22.94
N ASN A 3 -6.75 -4.78 22.50
CA ASN A 3 -6.22 -4.26 21.23
C ASN A 3 -6.96 -4.80 19.98
N VAL A 4 -7.49 -6.03 20.03
CA VAL A 4 -8.24 -6.61 18.91
C VAL A 4 -9.62 -5.95 18.82
N ILE A 5 -10.28 -5.76 19.95
CA ILE A 5 -11.60 -5.11 20.01
C ILE A 5 -11.51 -3.66 19.50
N ASP A 6 -10.49 -2.92 19.92
CA ASP A 6 -10.32 -1.53 19.49
C ASP A 6 -9.98 -1.41 17.99
N ARG A 7 -9.20 -2.35 17.43
CA ARG A 7 -8.96 -2.43 15.98
C ARG A 7 -10.23 -2.73 15.20
N THR A 8 -11.03 -3.68 15.68
CA THR A 8 -12.31 -4.05 15.08
C THR A 8 -13.28 -2.87 15.12
N ASN A 9 -13.39 -2.16 16.25
CA ASN A 9 -14.23 -0.97 16.38
C ASN A 9 -13.81 0.16 15.42
N LYS A 10 -12.50 0.41 15.30
CA LYS A 10 -11.97 1.39 14.33
C LYS A 10 -12.31 1.01 12.89
N PHE A 11 -12.19 -0.26 12.54
CA PHE A 11 -12.55 -0.75 11.21
C PHE A 11 -14.04 -0.53 10.92
N TYR A 12 -14.94 -0.90 11.84
CA TYR A 12 -16.38 -0.68 11.67
C TYR A 12 -16.73 0.81 11.56
N LEU A 13 -16.06 1.68 12.33
CA LEU A 13 -16.25 3.12 12.24
C LEU A 13 -15.81 3.67 10.87
N LEU A 14 -14.63 3.26 10.38
CA LEU A 14 -14.14 3.67 9.07
C LEU A 14 -15.10 3.27 7.94
N MET A 15 -15.61 2.05 7.99
CA MET A 15 -16.55 1.55 6.98
C MET A 15 -17.92 2.23 7.08
N SER A 16 -18.31 2.72 8.25
CA SER A 16 -19.61 3.36 8.47
C SER A 16 -19.65 4.85 8.08
N GLN A 17 -18.50 5.48 7.81
CA GLN A 17 -18.40 6.92 7.47
C GLN A 17 -19.25 7.34 6.26
N LYS A 18 -19.50 6.44 5.32
CA LYS A 18 -20.32 6.69 4.12
C LYS A 18 -21.77 6.24 4.27
N VAL A 19 -22.10 5.57 5.36
CA VAL A 19 -23.39 4.90 5.59
C VAL A 19 -24.20 5.62 6.66
N LEU A 20 -23.52 6.25 7.61
CA LEU A 20 -24.12 6.96 8.73
C LEU A 20 -24.23 8.46 8.46
N SER A 21 -25.23 9.08 9.06
CA SER A 21 -25.26 10.53 9.19
C SER A 21 -24.11 11.00 10.08
N LYS A 22 -23.73 12.27 9.96
CA LYS A 22 -22.67 12.88 10.78
C LYS A 22 -22.93 12.70 12.29
N LYS A 23 -24.19 12.86 12.72
CA LYS A 23 -24.60 12.70 14.12
C LYS A 23 -24.44 11.24 14.59
N GLU A 24 -24.88 10.26 13.81
CA GLU A 24 -24.76 8.84 14.14
C GLU A 24 -23.30 8.38 14.18
N TYR A 25 -22.48 8.88 13.25
CA TYR A 25 -21.05 8.61 13.23
C TYR A 25 -20.36 9.14 14.49
N GLU A 26 -20.63 10.40 14.87
CA GLU A 26 -20.09 11.02 16.08
C GLU A 26 -20.50 10.25 17.34
N VAL A 27 -21.76 9.82 17.45
CA VAL A 27 -22.25 9.01 18.58
C VAL A 27 -21.47 7.69 18.69
N LEU A 28 -21.29 6.96 17.59
CA LEU A 28 -20.54 5.70 17.62
C LEU A 28 -19.04 5.90 17.88
N GLU A 29 -18.44 6.97 17.38
CA GLU A 29 -17.04 7.30 17.63
C GLU A 29 -16.81 7.56 19.13
N LYS A 30 -17.65 8.40 19.74
CA LYS A 30 -17.57 8.71 21.16
C LYS A 30 -17.79 7.47 22.04
N LEU A 31 -18.72 6.61 21.68
CA LEU A 31 -19.03 5.40 22.46
C LEU A 31 -17.97 4.29 22.28
N LEU A 32 -17.56 4.00 21.04
CA LEU A 32 -16.75 2.82 20.73
C LEU A 32 -15.24 3.07 20.84
N ILE A 33 -14.80 4.30 20.55
CA ILE A 33 -13.38 4.70 20.53
C ILE A 33 -13.03 5.47 21.79
N GLU A 34 -13.79 6.53 22.09
CA GLU A 34 -13.52 7.38 23.27
C GLU A 34 -14.06 6.79 24.58
N LYS A 35 -14.79 5.66 24.49
CA LYS A 35 -15.38 4.94 25.64
C LYS A 35 -16.24 5.86 26.51
N MET A 36 -16.91 6.83 25.89
CA MET A 36 -17.85 7.72 26.59
C MET A 36 -18.97 6.89 27.23
N PRO A 37 -19.31 7.14 28.51
CA PRO A 37 -20.46 6.50 29.14
C PRO A 37 -21.76 6.81 28.41
N LEU A 38 -22.64 5.82 28.31
CA LEU A 38 -23.92 5.93 27.62
C LEU A 38 -24.80 7.06 28.19
N GLU A 39 -24.74 7.30 29.49
CA GLU A 39 -25.47 8.37 30.19
C GLU A 39 -25.05 9.76 29.70
N GLN A 40 -23.76 9.97 29.44
CA GLN A 40 -23.24 11.23 28.90
C GLN A 40 -23.61 11.39 27.43
N ALA A 41 -23.52 10.31 26.65
CA ALA A 41 -23.97 10.33 25.25
C ALA A 41 -25.48 10.60 25.13
N ALA A 42 -26.29 10.07 26.05
CA ALA A 42 -27.72 10.31 26.12
C ALA A 42 -28.03 11.79 26.39
N GLN A 43 -27.32 12.42 27.33
CA GLN A 43 -27.46 13.85 27.63
C GLN A 43 -26.99 14.74 26.47
N GLN A 44 -25.88 14.39 25.80
CA GLN A 44 -25.27 15.23 24.77
C GLN A 44 -25.96 15.11 23.41
N TYR A 45 -26.40 13.92 23.03
CA TYR A 45 -26.93 13.63 21.69
C TYR A 45 -28.44 13.30 21.68
N GLY A 46 -29.06 13.19 22.85
CA GLY A 46 -30.48 12.86 23.00
C GLY A 46 -30.80 11.45 22.53
N VAL A 47 -29.93 10.48 22.83
CA VAL A 47 -30.06 9.07 22.40
C VAL A 47 -30.30 8.16 23.59
N THR A 48 -31.14 7.13 23.43
CA THR A 48 -31.35 6.11 24.45
C THR A 48 -30.44 4.90 24.24
N SER A 49 -30.37 4.02 25.24
CA SER A 49 -29.66 2.73 25.10
C SER A 49 -30.17 1.91 23.92
N GLN A 50 -31.49 1.92 23.71
CA GLN A 50 -32.14 1.20 22.63
C GLN A 50 -31.78 1.79 21.26
N ASP A 51 -31.73 3.12 21.13
CA ASP A 51 -31.32 3.79 19.89
C ASP A 51 -29.87 3.46 19.53
N VAL A 52 -28.98 3.43 20.53
CA VAL A 52 -27.57 3.07 20.33
C VAL A 52 -27.42 1.62 19.91
N GLN A 53 -28.18 0.71 20.51
CA GLN A 53 -28.16 -0.70 20.14
C GLN A 53 -28.67 -0.91 18.71
N GLU A 54 -29.80 -0.30 18.35
CA GLU A 54 -30.35 -0.38 16.99
C GLU A 54 -29.38 0.21 15.97
N LEU A 55 -28.75 1.34 16.30
CA LEU A 55 -27.73 1.97 15.46
C LEU A 55 -26.54 1.03 15.23
N TYR A 56 -26.07 0.35 16.28
CA TYR A 56 -24.96 -0.61 16.19
C TYR A 56 -25.33 -1.82 15.32
N GLU A 57 -26.51 -2.41 15.55
CA GLU A 57 -27.00 -3.57 14.79
C GLU A 57 -27.18 -3.25 13.30
N ARG A 58 -27.79 -2.10 12.98
CA ARG A 58 -27.97 -1.63 11.60
C ARG A 58 -26.62 -1.36 10.93
N THR A 59 -25.68 -0.74 11.64
CA THR A 59 -24.34 -0.46 11.12
C THR A 59 -23.57 -1.74 10.84
N CYS A 60 -23.53 -2.66 11.81
CA CYS A 60 -22.85 -3.94 11.70
C CYS A 60 -23.41 -4.76 10.52
N SER A 61 -24.74 -4.83 10.38
CA SER A 61 -25.40 -5.54 9.29
C SER A 61 -25.02 -4.99 7.92
N LYS A 62 -25.00 -3.65 7.77
CA LYS A 62 -24.62 -3.00 6.50
C LYS A 62 -23.13 -3.19 6.18
N VAL A 63 -22.25 -3.06 7.17
CA VAL A 63 -20.80 -3.28 6.97
C VAL A 63 -20.54 -4.74 6.61
N LYS A 64 -21.24 -5.70 7.23
CA LYS A 64 -21.15 -7.12 6.89
C LYS A 64 -21.56 -7.37 5.43
N ALA A 65 -22.70 -6.83 5.00
CA ALA A 65 -23.15 -6.96 3.60
C ALA A 65 -22.12 -6.35 2.62
N ALA A 66 -21.53 -5.20 2.94
CA ALA A 66 -20.47 -4.61 2.13
C ALA A 66 -19.22 -5.50 2.08
N ALA A 67 -18.80 -6.08 3.21
CA ALA A 67 -17.66 -7.00 3.26
C ALA A 67 -17.90 -8.28 2.45
N GLU A 68 -19.12 -8.81 2.47
CA GLU A 68 -19.53 -9.95 1.64
C GLU A 68 -19.45 -9.60 0.15
N LEU A 69 -19.94 -8.44 -0.27
CA LEU A 69 -19.80 -7.95 -1.65
C LEU A 69 -18.32 -7.79 -2.06
N PHE A 70 -17.46 -7.25 -1.21
CA PHE A 70 -16.03 -7.17 -1.50
C PHE A 70 -15.39 -8.56 -1.64
N SER A 71 -15.81 -9.53 -0.83
CA SER A 71 -15.37 -10.93 -0.95
C SER A 71 -15.81 -11.55 -2.28
N GLU A 72 -17.05 -11.30 -2.71
CA GLU A 72 -17.55 -11.74 -4.02
C GLU A 72 -16.75 -11.09 -5.17
N ILE A 73 -16.46 -9.79 -5.09
CA ILE A 73 -15.63 -9.09 -6.08
C ILE A 73 -14.25 -9.75 -6.18
N ASP A 74 -13.58 -10.01 -5.07
CA ASP A 74 -12.28 -10.70 -5.04
C ASP A 74 -12.36 -12.12 -5.65
N GLN A 75 -13.44 -12.85 -5.38
CA GLN A 75 -13.69 -14.15 -6.02
C GLN A 75 -13.85 -14.02 -7.54
N TYR A 76 -14.61 -13.03 -8.01
CA TYR A 76 -14.80 -12.78 -9.44
C TYR A 76 -13.53 -12.33 -10.13
N GLU A 77 -12.70 -11.49 -9.49
CA GLU A 77 -11.39 -11.11 -10.00
C GLU A 77 -10.47 -12.34 -10.15
N LYS A 78 -10.42 -13.21 -9.14
CA LYS A 78 -9.67 -14.48 -9.21
C LYS A 78 -10.17 -15.38 -10.32
N LYS A 79 -11.49 -15.48 -10.50
CA LYS A 79 -12.10 -16.26 -11.59
C LYS A 79 -11.77 -15.68 -12.96
N LEU A 80 -11.80 -14.36 -13.10
CA LEU A 80 -11.39 -13.67 -14.33
C LEU A 80 -9.92 -13.96 -14.66
N GLN A 81 -9.02 -13.92 -13.67
CA GLN A 81 -7.61 -14.28 -13.88
C GLN A 81 -7.44 -15.74 -14.33
N LYS A 82 -8.16 -16.68 -13.69
CA LYS A 82 -8.16 -18.09 -14.12
C LYS A 82 -8.67 -18.27 -15.55
N LEU A 83 -9.74 -17.57 -15.94
CA LEU A 83 -10.28 -17.62 -17.29
C LEU A 83 -9.33 -17.01 -18.32
N LYS A 84 -8.65 -15.91 -17.99
CA LYS A 84 -7.60 -15.33 -18.83
C LYS A 84 -6.45 -16.31 -19.08
N LEU A 85 -6.04 -17.06 -18.06
CA LEU A 85 -5.02 -18.11 -18.17
C LEU A 85 -5.52 -19.30 -19.01
N GLN A 86 -6.80 -19.64 -18.95
CA GLN A 86 -7.39 -20.72 -19.76
C GLN A 86 -7.58 -20.33 -21.23
N LEU A 87 -7.90 -19.07 -21.53
CA LEU A 87 -8.03 -18.56 -22.91
C LEU A 87 -6.67 -18.41 -23.62
N HIS A 88 -5.60 -18.21 -22.85
CA HIS A 88 -4.23 -18.12 -23.33
C HIS A 88 -3.32 -19.04 -22.51
N PRO A 89 -3.36 -20.37 -22.76
CA PRO A 89 -2.55 -21.35 -22.02
C PRO A 89 -1.05 -21.12 -22.19
N ASP A 90 -0.65 -20.54 -23.33
CA ASP A 90 0.64 -19.89 -23.51
C ASP A 90 0.45 -18.38 -23.32
N PRO A 91 0.80 -17.81 -22.16
CA PRO A 91 0.81 -16.37 -22.00
C PRO A 91 1.74 -15.79 -23.05
N SER A 92 1.22 -14.88 -23.89
CA SER A 92 2.03 -14.10 -24.82
C SER A 92 3.29 -13.62 -24.10
N PRO A 93 4.48 -13.61 -24.74
CA PRO A 93 5.69 -13.07 -24.14
C PRO A 93 5.50 -11.67 -23.52
N ALA A 94 4.55 -10.88 -24.03
CA ALA A 94 4.18 -9.59 -23.46
C ALA A 94 3.43 -9.70 -22.12
N ALA A 95 2.54 -10.69 -21.96
CA ALA A 95 1.82 -10.95 -20.72
C ALA A 95 2.76 -11.46 -19.62
N MET A 96 3.66 -12.40 -19.95
CA MET A 96 4.69 -12.89 -19.01
C MET A 96 5.62 -11.76 -18.55
N ARG A 97 6.02 -10.87 -19.47
CA ARG A 97 6.83 -9.69 -19.13
C ARG A 97 6.09 -8.72 -18.22
N LYS A 98 4.78 -8.51 -18.44
CA LYS A 98 3.95 -7.65 -17.58
C LYS A 98 3.78 -8.24 -16.18
N GLU A 99 3.50 -9.54 -16.09
CA GLU A 99 3.34 -10.21 -14.79
C GLU A 99 4.67 -10.25 -14.02
N LYS A 100 5.78 -10.53 -14.70
CA LYS A 100 7.12 -10.44 -14.11
C LYS A 100 7.43 -9.03 -13.63
N ALA A 101 7.14 -8.01 -14.45
CA ALA A 101 7.33 -6.62 -14.08
C ALA A 101 6.53 -6.24 -12.84
N GLU A 102 5.28 -6.68 -12.74
CA GLU A 102 4.42 -6.41 -11.59
C GLU A 102 4.96 -7.08 -10.32
N LYS A 103 5.36 -8.35 -10.41
CA LYS A 103 5.99 -9.08 -9.31
C LYS A 103 7.28 -8.41 -8.84
N ASP A 104 8.15 -8.03 -9.79
CA ASP A 104 9.42 -7.38 -9.47
C ASP A 104 9.19 -5.99 -8.85
N ARG A 105 8.19 -5.22 -9.30
CA ARG A 105 7.83 -3.91 -8.71
C ARG A 105 7.36 -4.03 -7.25
N GLN A 106 6.64 -5.08 -6.89
CA GLN A 106 6.12 -5.27 -5.53
C GLN A 106 7.18 -5.76 -4.54
N LYS A 107 8.35 -6.18 -5.00
CA LYS A 107 9.44 -6.67 -4.15
C LYS A 107 9.99 -5.53 -3.29
N LEU A 108 10.13 -5.79 -1.98
CA LEU A 108 10.78 -4.89 -1.05
C LEU A 108 12.29 -4.82 -1.34
N LEU A 109 12.86 -3.61 -1.31
CA LEU A 109 14.29 -3.38 -1.55
C LEU A 109 15.14 -4.14 -0.52
N LEU A 110 14.74 -4.12 0.75
CA LEU A 110 15.46 -4.77 1.84
C LEU A 110 15.30 -6.29 1.87
N ASN A 111 14.42 -6.86 1.04
CA ASN A 111 14.33 -8.31 0.84
C ASN A 111 15.30 -8.81 -0.25
N SER A 112 16.02 -7.90 -0.92
CA SER A 112 17.12 -8.26 -1.81
C SER A 112 18.31 -8.80 -1.01
N ALA A 113 19.02 -9.78 -1.57
CA ALA A 113 20.31 -10.22 -1.04
C ALA A 113 21.45 -9.24 -1.37
N PHE A 114 21.18 -8.15 -2.09
CA PHE A 114 22.17 -7.17 -2.46
C PHE A 114 22.66 -6.37 -1.22
N PRO A 115 23.97 -6.31 -0.96
CA PRO A 115 24.52 -5.65 0.21
C PRO A 115 24.57 -4.14 0.01
N PHE A 116 23.48 -3.44 0.31
CA PHE A 116 23.46 -1.98 0.26
C PHE A 116 24.40 -1.36 1.30
N SER A 117 25.12 -0.31 0.89
CA SER A 117 25.87 0.56 1.78
C SER A 117 24.94 1.33 2.70
N LYS A 118 25.39 1.61 3.93
CA LYS A 118 24.64 2.43 4.88
C LYS A 118 24.21 3.77 4.28
N ARG A 119 25.05 4.36 3.42
CA ARG A 119 24.77 5.63 2.76
C ARG A 119 23.59 5.54 1.81
N LEU A 120 23.55 4.53 0.94
CA LEU A 120 22.42 4.36 0.02
C LEU A 120 21.14 3.97 0.78
N GLN A 121 21.24 3.11 1.79
CA GLN A 121 20.11 2.77 2.66
C GLN A 121 19.51 4.01 3.34
N THR A 122 20.34 4.90 3.89
CA THR A 122 19.86 6.15 4.50
C THR A 122 19.16 7.05 3.49
N ILE A 123 19.70 7.18 2.27
CA ILE A 123 19.07 7.99 1.22
C ILE A 123 17.72 7.40 0.83
N LEU A 124 17.64 6.10 0.58
CA LEU A 124 16.39 5.41 0.23
C LEU A 124 15.36 5.51 1.36
N GLY A 125 15.80 5.37 2.62
CA GLY A 125 14.96 5.55 3.80
C GLY A 125 14.42 6.97 3.94
N ASN A 126 15.24 8.00 3.70
CA ASN A 126 14.80 9.41 3.74
C ASN A 126 13.81 9.75 2.62
N LEU A 127 13.86 9.03 1.50
CA LEU A 127 12.92 9.16 0.39
C LEU A 127 11.68 8.27 0.57
N GLU A 128 11.61 7.53 1.68
CA GLU A 128 10.57 6.54 1.99
C GLU A 128 10.38 5.45 0.92
N ILE A 129 11.42 5.18 0.12
CA ILE A 129 11.39 4.16 -0.92
C ILE A 129 11.57 2.78 -0.28
N LYS A 130 10.53 1.94 -0.37
CA LYS A 130 10.47 0.61 0.26
C LYS A 130 10.46 -0.51 -0.77
N THR A 131 9.91 -0.27 -1.95
CA THR A 131 9.74 -1.24 -3.03
C THR A 131 10.58 -0.89 -4.26
N ILE A 132 10.84 -1.89 -5.10
CA ILE A 132 11.47 -1.68 -6.42
C ILE A 132 10.59 -0.80 -7.31
N GLY A 133 9.26 -0.90 -7.19
CA GLY A 133 8.32 -0.06 -7.93
C GLY A 133 8.51 1.43 -7.63
N GLU A 134 8.52 1.80 -6.34
CA GLU A 134 8.77 3.18 -5.91
C GLU A 134 10.15 3.68 -6.36
N LEU A 135 11.16 2.80 -6.36
CA LEU A 135 12.49 3.12 -6.87
C LEU A 135 12.49 3.37 -8.39
N ALA A 136 11.73 2.58 -9.15
CA ALA A 136 11.65 2.65 -10.61
C ALA A 136 10.77 3.81 -11.12
N ASP A 137 9.84 4.30 -10.29
CA ASP A 137 9.01 5.46 -10.64
C ASP A 137 9.80 6.78 -10.61
N MET A 138 10.91 6.82 -9.86
CA MET A 138 11.84 7.95 -9.90
C MET A 138 12.75 7.89 -11.15
N PRO A 139 12.80 8.94 -11.98
CA PRO A 139 13.72 8.99 -13.11
C PRO A 139 15.18 8.86 -12.66
N LEU A 140 15.96 8.01 -13.33
CA LEU A 140 17.37 7.74 -12.99
C LEU A 140 18.25 9.00 -12.91
N LYS A 141 17.92 10.03 -13.70
CA LYS A 141 18.61 11.34 -13.68
C LYS A 141 18.35 12.13 -12.39
N ASP A 142 17.19 11.96 -11.76
CA ASP A 142 16.76 12.76 -10.61
C ASP A 142 17.49 12.31 -9.34
N PHE A 143 17.94 11.05 -9.28
CA PHE A 143 18.82 10.58 -8.21
C PHE A 143 20.11 11.41 -8.08
N MET A 144 20.64 11.94 -9.19
CA MET A 144 21.84 12.77 -9.17
C MET A 144 21.61 14.13 -8.50
N CYS A 145 20.36 14.58 -8.40
CA CYS A 145 19.99 15.82 -7.72
C CYS A 145 19.82 15.64 -6.20
N ILE A 146 19.85 14.40 -5.70
CA ILE A 146 19.60 14.10 -4.30
C ILE A 146 20.83 14.40 -3.47
N ARG A 147 20.65 15.23 -2.44
CA ARG A 147 21.74 15.58 -1.51
C ARG A 147 22.31 14.31 -0.87
N GLY A 148 23.60 14.09 -1.08
CA GLY A 148 24.30 12.92 -0.55
C GLY A 148 24.36 11.74 -1.51
N PHE A 149 23.58 11.72 -2.59
CA PHE A 149 23.74 10.77 -3.68
C PHE A 149 24.96 11.18 -4.51
N LYS A 150 26.03 10.37 -4.43
CA LYS A 150 27.32 10.63 -5.09
C LYS A 150 27.62 9.49 -6.08
N VAL A 151 28.72 9.62 -6.81
CA VAL A 151 29.26 8.62 -7.75
C VAL A 151 29.15 7.18 -7.22
N LYS A 152 29.60 6.93 -5.99
CA LYS A 152 29.54 5.60 -5.38
C LYS A 152 28.11 5.06 -5.21
N CYS A 153 27.15 5.93 -4.86
CA CYS A 153 25.74 5.54 -4.76
C CYS A 153 25.15 5.24 -6.14
N ARG A 154 25.59 5.94 -7.19
CA ARG A 154 25.20 5.66 -8.58
C ARG A 154 25.73 4.30 -9.03
N GLU A 155 27.02 4.02 -8.81
CA GLU A 155 27.64 2.73 -9.13
C GLU A 155 26.94 1.58 -8.40
N GLU A 156 26.65 1.78 -7.11
CA GLU A 156 25.92 0.83 -6.28
C GLU A 156 24.49 0.59 -6.77
N LEU A 157 23.77 1.66 -7.15
CA LEU A 157 22.42 1.55 -7.69
C LEU A 157 22.42 0.81 -9.04
N ILE A 158 23.41 1.05 -9.90
CA ILE A 158 23.58 0.29 -11.16
C ILE A 158 23.82 -1.19 -10.83
N ALA A 159 24.73 -1.49 -9.90
CA ALA A 159 25.06 -2.85 -9.50
C ALA A 159 23.84 -3.57 -8.91
N PHE A 160 23.02 -2.89 -8.11
CA PHE A 160 21.75 -3.43 -7.60
C PHE A 160 20.78 -3.79 -8.74
N ILE A 161 20.57 -2.85 -9.67
CA ILE A 161 19.65 -3.04 -10.80
C ILE A 161 20.11 -4.21 -11.70
N GLU A 162 21.42 -4.39 -11.88
CA GLU A 162 21.99 -5.51 -12.61
C GLU A 162 21.92 -6.82 -11.83
N PHE A 163 22.19 -6.80 -10.53
CA PHE A 163 22.11 -7.97 -9.65
C PHE A 163 20.71 -8.57 -9.59
N GLU A 164 19.69 -7.72 -9.46
CA GLU A 164 18.29 -8.14 -9.46
C GLU A 164 17.73 -8.41 -10.87
N ASN A 165 18.51 -8.12 -11.93
CA ASN A 165 18.08 -8.24 -13.33
C ASN A 165 16.76 -7.50 -13.64
N ILE A 166 16.63 -6.30 -13.07
CA ILE A 166 15.43 -5.44 -13.14
C ILE A 166 15.62 -4.20 -14.03
N GLY A 167 16.71 -4.12 -14.79
CA GLY A 167 17.00 -2.95 -15.64
C GLY A 167 15.90 -2.59 -16.64
N TYR A 168 15.03 -3.55 -16.98
CA TYR A 168 13.87 -3.34 -17.85
C TYR A 168 12.75 -2.49 -17.20
N LEU A 169 12.74 -2.35 -15.87
CA LEU A 169 11.82 -1.47 -15.15
C LEU A 169 12.21 0.00 -15.24
N PHE A 170 13.49 0.28 -15.50
CA PHE A 170 14.05 1.63 -15.46
C PHE A 170 14.22 2.21 -16.87
N LYS A 171 13.40 3.21 -17.21
CA LYS A 171 13.44 3.84 -18.54
C LYS A 171 14.82 4.46 -18.78
N GLY A 172 15.49 4.04 -19.86
CA GLY A 172 16.79 4.58 -20.26
C GLY A 172 17.99 4.04 -19.47
N PHE A 173 17.82 3.00 -18.65
CA PHE A 173 18.90 2.42 -17.84
C PHE A 173 20.15 2.05 -18.64
N SER A 174 19.98 1.42 -19.81
CA SER A 174 21.10 1.02 -20.67
C SER A 174 21.99 2.17 -21.13
N VAL A 175 21.41 3.38 -21.26
CA VAL A 175 22.13 4.60 -21.60
C VAL A 175 22.71 5.23 -20.33
N TRP A 176 21.89 5.35 -19.29
CA TRP A 176 22.28 5.95 -18.02
C TRP A 176 23.46 5.24 -17.36
N LYS A 177 23.54 3.91 -17.44
CA LYS A 177 24.68 3.16 -16.89
C LYS A 177 26.01 3.41 -17.63
N LYS A 178 25.95 3.87 -18.89
CA LYS A 178 27.12 4.16 -19.74
C LYS A 178 27.52 5.63 -19.73
N GLN A 179 26.68 6.52 -19.19
CA GLN A 179 26.97 7.95 -19.14
C GLN A 179 28.20 8.21 -18.25
N PRO A 180 29.19 9.00 -18.72
CA PRO A 180 30.35 9.36 -17.92
C PRO A 180 29.92 9.89 -16.56
N ILE A 181 30.57 9.40 -15.51
CA ILE A 181 30.34 9.93 -14.18
C ILE A 181 31.28 11.13 -14.02
N GLU A 182 30.76 12.33 -14.21
CA GLU A 182 31.52 13.55 -13.99
C GLU A 182 31.99 13.59 -12.53
N ARG A 183 33.30 13.40 -12.34
CA ARG A 183 33.97 13.64 -11.07
C ARG A 183 34.07 15.15 -10.92
N PHE A 184 33.06 15.77 -10.32
CA PHE A 184 33.24 17.10 -9.77
C PHE A 184 34.35 16.99 -8.72
N LYS A 185 35.51 17.55 -9.07
CA LYS A 185 36.67 17.73 -8.16
C LYS A 185 36.26 18.55 -6.96
#